data_AF-A0A9D3RHC8-F1
#
_entry.id   AF-A0A9D3RHC8-F1
#
_cell.length_a   1.000
_cell.length_b   1.000
_cell.length_c   1.000
_cell.angle_alpha   90.00
_cell.angle_beta   90.00
_cell.angle_gamma   90.00
#
_symmetry.space_group_name_H-M   'P 1'
#
loop_
_entity.id
_entity.type
_entity.pdbx_description
1 polymer ?
#
loop_
_entity_poly.entity_id
_entity_poly.type
_entity_poly.pdbx_seq_one_letter_code
_entity_poly.pdbx_strand_id
1 'polypeptide(L)'
;MCCCAVTMSVGLVFLSTFAWMSYVSMTAIFLFVCFFEIDPGPIPWFIVAELFSQGPRPAAMALAGFCNWSCNFVIGMSFPYIEALCGSYVFLIFAAILFGSTVFTYFRVPETKGKTFEEIAAEFHHRRHHPPPDSSGATELELLKSSTEA
;
A
#
# COMPACT_ATOMS: atom_id res chain seq x y z
N MET A 1 -3.90 -3.64 12.46
CA MET A 1 -4.47 -2.29 12.20
C MET A 1 -5.97 -2.32 11.94
N CYS A 2 -6.46 -2.98 10.88
CA CYS A 2 -7.90 -3.00 10.55
C CYS A 2 -8.76 -3.52 11.71
N CYS A 3 -8.32 -4.58 12.40
CA CYS A 3 -9.01 -5.09 13.59
C CYS A 3 -9.09 -4.04 14.71
N CYS A 4 -8.01 -3.27 14.94
CA CYS A 4 -8.00 -2.20 15.95
C CYS A 4 -8.99 -1.09 15.61
N ALA A 5 -9.09 -0.70 14.33
CA ALA A 5 -10.05 0.30 13.87
C ALA A 5 -11.51 -0.17 14.06
N VAL A 6 -11.80 -1.45 13.78
CA VAL A 6 -13.12 -2.04 14.05
C VAL A 6 -13.42 -2.08 15.54
N THR A 7 -12.44 -2.49 16.36
CA THR A 7 -12.57 -2.48 17.84
C THR A 7 -12.81 -1.07 18.38
N MET A 8 -12.22 -0.03 17.77
CA MET A 8 -12.49 1.36 18.14
C MET A 8 -13.93 1.77 17.85
N SER A 9 -14.48 1.44 16.67
CA SER A 9 -15.91 1.68 16.39
C SER A 9 -16.82 0.98 17.39
N VAL A 10 -16.53 -0.29 17.71
CA VAL A 10 -17.32 -1.06 18.70
C VAL A 10 -17.22 -0.43 20.09
N GLY A 11 -16.01 -0.09 20.55
CA GLY A 11 -15.79 0.53 21.85
C GLY A 11 -16.51 1.87 22.01
N LEU A 12 -16.55 2.68 20.96
CA LEU A 12 -17.23 3.97 20.97
C LEU A 12 -18.76 3.84 20.90
N VAL A 13 -19.29 2.87 20.14
CA VAL A 13 -20.74 2.61 20.07
C VAL A 13 -21.29 2.13 21.43
N PHE A 14 -20.54 1.29 22.15
CA PHE A 14 -20.95 0.77 23.46
C PHE A 14 -20.52 1.65 24.64
N LEU A 15 -19.86 2.78 24.39
CA LEU A 15 -19.41 3.71 25.42
C LEU A 15 -20.56 4.26 26.27
N SER A 16 -21.71 4.51 25.65
CA SER A 16 -22.93 5.00 26.32
C SER A 16 -23.63 3.94 27.17
N THR A 17 -23.33 2.66 26.94
CA THR A 17 -23.96 1.53 27.65
C THR A 17 -23.10 1.04 28.81
N PHE A 18 -21.78 1.06 28.65
CA PHE A 18 -20.83 0.51 29.61
C PHE A 18 -19.64 1.46 29.82
N ALA A 19 -19.52 2.05 31.01
CA ALA A 19 -18.46 3.00 31.33
C ALA A 19 -17.03 2.43 31.17
N TRP A 20 -16.85 1.11 31.29
CA TRP A 20 -15.57 0.42 31.13
C TRP A 20 -15.10 0.30 29.67
N MET A 21 -15.97 0.58 28.68
CA MET A 21 -15.61 0.59 27.25
C MET A 21 -14.65 1.72 26.87
N SER A 22 -14.52 2.73 27.74
CA SER A 22 -13.50 3.77 27.63
C SER A 22 -12.08 3.18 27.64
N TYR A 23 -11.80 2.24 28.55
CA TYR A 23 -10.51 1.54 28.61
C TYR A 23 -10.24 0.73 27.34
N VAL A 24 -11.25 0.02 26.83
CA VAL A 24 -11.14 -0.75 25.57
C VAL A 24 -10.81 0.17 24.39
N SER A 25 -11.49 1.32 24.30
CA SER A 25 -11.27 2.30 23.24
C SER A 25 -9.87 2.92 23.34
N MET A 26 -9.41 3.26 24.55
CA MET A 26 -8.06 3.77 24.78
C MET A 26 -7.00 2.75 24.37
N THR A 27 -7.12 1.49 24.82
CA THR A 27 -6.17 0.43 24.44
C THR A 27 -6.15 0.21 22.93
N ALA A 28 -7.32 0.24 22.28
CA ALA A 28 -7.40 0.07 20.83
C ALA A 28 -6.71 1.22 20.07
N ILE A 29 -6.81 2.47 20.55
CA ILE A 29 -6.09 3.62 19.98
C ILE A 29 -4.57 3.42 20.11
N PHE A 30 -4.08 3.06 21.30
CA PHE A 30 -2.65 2.87 21.49
C PHE A 30 -2.10 1.75 20.60
N LEU A 31 -2.79 0.62 20.52
CA LEU A 31 -2.40 -0.47 19.63
C LEU A 31 -2.44 -0.04 18.16
N PHE A 32 -3.44 0.73 17.75
CA PHE A 32 -3.51 1.27 16.40
C PHE A 32 -2.28 2.13 16.08
N VAL A 33 -1.89 3.02 16.98
CA VAL A 33 -0.69 3.87 16.83
C VAL A 33 0.58 3.03 16.78
N CYS A 34 0.75 2.04 17.68
CA CYS A 34 1.91 1.17 17.66
C CYS A 34 2.06 0.42 16.33
N PHE A 35 0.97 -0.14 15.79
CA PHE A 35 1.01 -0.80 14.48
C PHE A 35 1.23 0.18 13.33
N PHE A 36 0.73 1.42 13.44
CA PHE A 36 0.98 2.46 12.44
C PHE A 36 2.49 2.78 12.34
N GLU A 37 3.17 2.92 13.48
CA GLU A 37 4.60 3.22 13.51
C GLU A 37 5.50 2.07 13.03
N ILE A 38 5.02 0.82 13.10
CA ILE A 38 5.78 -0.35 12.61
C ILE A 38 5.75 -0.44 11.08
N ASP A 39 4.58 -0.23 10.46
CA ASP A 39 4.38 -0.49 9.03
C ASP A 39 4.15 0.81 8.21
N PRO A 40 2.93 1.39 8.16
CA PRO A 40 2.63 2.46 7.22
C PRO A 40 3.27 3.82 7.57
N GLY A 41 3.79 3.99 8.78
CA GLY A 41 4.45 5.23 9.21
C GLY A 41 5.77 5.46 8.47
N PRO A 42 6.79 4.60 8.67
CA PRO A 42 8.12 4.81 8.09
C PRO A 42 8.24 4.33 6.63
N ILE A 43 7.62 3.20 6.27
CA ILE A 43 7.89 2.50 5.00
C ILE A 43 7.67 3.39 3.76
N PRO A 44 6.57 4.17 3.63
CA PRO A 44 6.34 5.00 2.45
C PRO A 44 7.42 6.07 2.21
N TRP A 45 8.07 6.56 3.26
CA TRP A 45 9.14 7.56 3.13
C TRP A 45 10.44 6.96 2.60
N PHE A 46 10.74 5.72 2.98
CA PHE A 46 11.95 5.02 2.53
C PHE A 46 11.76 4.35 1.17
N ILE A 47 10.60 3.74 0.92
CA ILE A 47 10.38 2.94 -0.29
C ILE A 47 10.52 3.76 -1.57
N VAL A 48 10.13 5.04 -1.57
CA VAL A 48 10.30 5.90 -2.75
C VAL A 48 11.79 6.16 -3.03
N ALA A 49 12.64 6.22 -2.01
CA ALA A 49 14.08 6.34 -2.22
C ALA A 49 14.71 5.04 -2.76
N GLU A 50 14.15 3.88 -2.38
CA GLU A 50 14.60 2.55 -2.80
C GLU A 50 14.10 2.17 -4.21
N LEU A 51 12.91 2.61 -4.59
CA LEU A 51 12.30 2.30 -5.90
C LEU A 51 12.94 3.06 -7.07
N PHE A 52 13.57 4.22 -6.81
CA PHE A 52 14.11 5.09 -7.85
C PHE A 52 15.63 5.21 -7.78
N SER A 53 16.27 5.09 -8.94
CA SER A 53 17.70 5.37 -9.11
C SER A 53 18.02 6.85 -8.91
N GLN A 54 19.30 7.18 -8.74
CA GLN A 54 19.74 8.51 -8.29
C GLN A 54 19.25 9.68 -9.16
N GLY A 55 19.08 9.46 -10.48
CA GLY A 55 18.59 10.49 -11.41
C GLY A 55 17.14 10.95 -11.13
N PRO A 56 16.13 10.06 -11.26
CA PRO A 56 14.73 10.43 -11.07
C PRO A 56 14.30 10.59 -9.59
N ARG A 57 15.10 10.11 -8.63
CA ARG A 57 14.73 10.07 -7.20
C ARG A 57 14.26 11.41 -6.62
N PRO A 58 14.94 12.56 -6.84
CA PRO A 58 14.47 13.83 -6.27
C PRO A 58 13.08 14.24 -6.77
N ALA A 59 12.79 14.04 -8.06
CA ALA A 59 11.49 14.35 -8.65
C ALA A 59 10.39 13.41 -8.11
N ALA A 60 10.70 12.12 -8.01
CA ALA A 60 9.78 11.12 -7.44
C ALA A 60 9.45 11.44 -5.97
N MET A 61 10.45 11.82 -5.18
CA MET A 61 10.27 12.18 -3.77
C MET A 61 9.46 13.47 -3.60
N ALA A 62 9.69 14.47 -4.44
CA ALA A 62 8.90 15.70 -4.44
C ALA A 62 7.42 15.44 -4.74
N LEU A 63 7.13 14.61 -5.75
CA LEU A 63 5.76 14.25 -6.11
C LEU A 63 5.09 13.41 -5.01
N ALA A 64 5.79 12.41 -4.47
CA ALA A 64 5.28 11.59 -3.36
C ALA A 64 4.98 12.45 -2.13
N GLY A 65 5.88 13.36 -1.77
CA GLY A 65 5.68 14.33 -0.69
C GLY A 65 4.48 15.24 -0.95
N PHE A 66 4.36 15.80 -2.14
CA PHE A 66 3.21 16.63 -2.52
C PHE A 66 1.88 15.87 -2.40
N CYS A 67 1.82 14.63 -2.88
CA CYS A 67 0.65 13.78 -2.73
C CYS A 67 0.33 13.50 -1.27
N ASN A 68 1.34 13.19 -0.45
CA ASN A 68 1.17 12.95 0.99
C ASN A 68 0.57 14.16 1.72
N TRP A 69 1.17 15.34 1.55
CA TRP A 69 0.69 16.57 2.18
C TRP A 69 -0.68 17.00 1.65
N SER A 70 -0.95 16.79 0.37
CA SER A 70 -2.28 17.06 -0.21
C SER A 70 -3.35 16.14 0.39
N CYS A 71 -3.07 14.84 0.51
CA CYS A 71 -3.98 13.90 1.17
C CYS A 71 -4.19 14.26 2.65
N ASN A 72 -3.13 14.65 3.36
CA ASN A 72 -3.23 15.10 4.74
C ASN A 72 -4.15 16.33 4.86
N PHE A 73 -3.99 17.32 3.99
CA PHE A 73 -4.84 18.50 3.95
C PHE A 73 -6.31 18.14 3.69
N VAL A 74 -6.58 17.30 2.70
CA VAL A 74 -7.96 16.88 2.36
C VAL A 74 -8.60 16.14 3.54
N ILE A 75 -7.88 15.20 4.16
CA ILE A 75 -8.40 14.47 5.33
C ILE A 75 -8.62 15.43 6.50
N GLY A 76 -7.65 16.30 6.80
CA GLY A 76 -7.77 17.27 7.90
C GLY A 76 -8.95 18.22 7.75
N MET A 77 -9.24 18.67 6.52
CA MET A 77 -10.38 19.55 6.24
C MET A 77 -11.72 18.79 6.22
N SER A 78 -11.75 17.55 5.71
CA SER A 78 -12.98 16.77 5.56
C SER A 78 -13.39 16.00 6.82
N PHE A 79 -12.44 15.64 7.68
CA PHE A 79 -12.69 14.76 8.83
C PHE A 79 -13.80 15.25 9.77
N PRO A 80 -13.87 16.54 10.18
CA PRO A 80 -14.95 17.01 11.05
C PRO A 80 -16.35 16.84 10.43
N TYR A 81 -16.47 17.02 9.11
CA TYR A 81 -17.75 16.85 8.41
C TYR A 81 -18.14 15.37 8.32
N ILE A 82 -17.18 14.48 8.08
CA ILE A 82 -17.41 13.04 8.02
C ILE A 82 -17.75 12.49 9.41
N GLU A 83 -17.05 12.95 10.44
CA GLU A 83 -17.32 12.58 11.83
C GLU A 83 -18.71 13.04 12.28
N ALA A 84 -19.12 14.26 11.93
CA ALA A 84 -20.47 14.74 12.21
C ALA A 84 -21.58 13.91 11.52
N LEU A 85 -21.32 13.37 10.33
CA LEU A 85 -22.29 12.56 9.58
C LEU A 85 -22.34 11.10 10.05
N CYS A 86 -21.18 10.51 10.34
CA CYS A 86 -21.02 9.07 10.59
C CYS A 86 -20.84 8.71 12.07
N GLY A 87 -20.53 9.68 12.94
CA GLY A 87 -20.20 9.46 14.34
C GLY A 87 -19.13 8.39 14.52
N SER A 88 -19.35 7.45 15.45
CA SER A 88 -18.43 6.35 15.76
C SER A 88 -18.15 5.39 14.59
N TYR A 89 -18.96 5.40 13.53
CA TYR A 89 -18.75 4.57 12.34
C TYR A 89 -17.69 5.14 11.39
N VAL A 90 -17.19 6.37 11.63
CA VAL A 90 -16.12 6.98 10.81
C VAL A 90 -14.87 6.11 10.72
N PHE A 91 -14.52 5.38 11.78
CA PHE A 91 -13.36 4.49 11.77
C PHE A 91 -13.52 3.29 10.83
N LEU A 92 -14.75 2.88 10.46
CA LEU A 92 -14.96 1.84 9.46
C LEU A 92 -14.60 2.32 8.04
N ILE A 93 -14.82 3.60 7.73
CA ILE A 93 -14.39 4.19 6.46
C ILE A 93 -12.87 4.12 6.35
N PHE A 94 -12.16 4.54 7.40
CA PHE A 94 -10.70 4.43 7.46
C PHE A 94 -10.22 2.97 7.46
N ALA A 95 -10.93 2.06 8.12
CA ALA A 95 -10.61 0.63 8.06
C ALA A 95 -10.72 0.06 6.64
N ALA A 96 -11.74 0.47 5.87
CA ALA A 96 -11.90 0.07 4.47
C ALA A 96 -10.77 0.60 3.58
N ILE A 97 -10.39 1.87 3.76
CA ILE A 97 -9.25 2.47 3.06
C ILE A 97 -7.95 1.74 3.41
N LEU A 98 -7.68 1.49 4.71
CA LEU A 98 -6.51 0.75 5.18
C LEU A 98 -6.46 -0.66 4.60
N PHE A 99 -7.59 -1.36 4.55
CA PHE A 99 -7.68 -2.68 3.96
C PHE A 99 -7.37 -2.63 2.44
N GLY A 100 -7.96 -1.68 1.72
CA GLY A 100 -7.66 -1.47 0.29
C GLY A 100 -6.19 -1.14 0.04
N SER A 101 -5.59 -0.28 0.86
CA SER A 101 -4.15 0.01 0.80
C SER A 101 -3.30 -1.22 1.09
N THR A 102 -3.68 -2.04 2.07
CA THR A 102 -2.98 -3.30 2.39
C THR A 102 -3.00 -4.27 1.20
N VAL A 103 -4.17 -4.44 0.57
CA VAL A 103 -4.34 -5.26 -0.63
C VAL A 103 -3.50 -4.71 -1.79
N PHE A 104 -3.53 -3.40 -2.01
CA PHE A 104 -2.71 -2.76 -3.03
C PHE A 104 -1.22 -3.01 -2.80
N THR A 105 -0.73 -2.79 -1.57
CA THR A 105 0.67 -3.02 -1.21
C THR A 105 1.07 -4.47 -1.48
N TYR A 106 0.26 -5.44 -1.03
CA TYR A 106 0.54 -6.86 -1.22
C TYR A 106 0.69 -7.27 -2.69
N PHE A 107 -0.16 -6.75 -3.59
CA PHE A 107 -0.14 -7.15 -5.00
C PHE A 107 0.76 -6.31 -5.90
N ARG A 108 0.94 -5.01 -5.60
CA ARG A 108 1.57 -4.05 -6.51
C ARG A 108 2.95 -3.56 -6.06
N VAL A 109 3.25 -3.61 -4.77
CA VAL A 109 4.52 -3.11 -4.26
C VAL A 109 5.53 -4.27 -4.20
N PRO A 110 6.64 -4.21 -4.97
CA PRO A 110 7.66 -5.24 -4.90
C PRO A 110 8.47 -5.13 -3.61
N GLU A 111 8.96 -6.26 -3.11
CA GLU A 111 9.92 -6.30 -2.01
C GLU A 111 11.26 -5.69 -2.46
N THR A 112 11.71 -4.65 -1.75
CA THR A 112 12.93 -3.88 -2.00
C THR A 112 14.08 -4.28 -1.08
N LYS A 113 13.81 -4.99 0.02
CA LYS A 113 14.81 -5.35 1.02
C LYS A 113 15.93 -6.20 0.44
N GLY A 114 17.16 -5.71 0.56
CA GLY A 114 18.37 -6.44 0.16
C GLY A 114 18.59 -6.53 -1.35
N LYS A 115 17.85 -5.76 -2.15
CA LYS A 115 18.01 -5.70 -3.61
C LYS A 115 18.71 -4.42 -4.04
N THR A 116 19.44 -4.52 -5.15
CA THR A 116 20.04 -3.37 -5.84
C THR A 116 19.00 -2.60 -6.64
N PHE A 117 19.29 -1.33 -6.98
CA PHE A 117 18.40 -0.51 -7.79
C PHE A 117 18.13 -1.12 -9.18
N GLU A 118 19.16 -1.72 -9.80
CA GLU A 118 19.05 -2.44 -11.07
C GLU A 118 18.12 -3.66 -10.97
N GLU A 119 18.19 -4.45 -9.89
CA GLU A 119 17.29 -5.60 -9.69
C GLU A 119 15.83 -5.16 -9.49
N ILE A 120 15.62 -4.07 -8.74
CA ILE A 120 14.28 -3.50 -8.56
C ILE A 120 13.73 -2.98 -9.90
N ALA A 121 14.54 -2.26 -10.68
CA ALA A 121 14.15 -1.78 -12.00
C ALA A 121 13.86 -2.95 -12.96
N ALA A 122 14.70 -3.99 -12.96
CA ALA A 122 14.52 -5.19 -13.77
C ALA A 122 13.21 -5.92 -13.42
N GLU A 123 12.84 -6.02 -12.15
CA GLU A 123 11.56 -6.58 -11.70
C GLU A 123 10.36 -5.78 -12.26
N PHE A 124 10.43 -4.44 -12.26
CA PHE A 124 9.40 -3.60 -12.89
C PHE A 124 9.33 -3.77 -14.40
N HIS A 125 10.47 -3.95 -15.08
CA HIS A 125 10.54 -4.20 -16.52
C HIS A 125 10.07 -5.61 -16.91
N HIS A 126 10.40 -6.63 -16.11
CA HIS A 126 10.01 -8.02 -16.34
C HIS A 126 8.50 -8.21 -16.13
N ARG A 127 7.90 -7.57 -15.12
CA ARG A 127 6.42 -7.53 -14.96
C ARG A 127 5.69 -6.87 -16.14
N ARG A 128 6.39 -6.05 -16.94
CA ARG A 128 5.85 -5.43 -18.16
C ARG A 128 5.97 -6.32 -19.40
N HIS A 129 6.90 -7.26 -19.40
CA HIS A 129 7.11 -8.26 -20.44
C HIS A 129 6.76 -9.66 -19.92
N HIS A 130 5.47 -9.96 -19.81
CA HIS A 130 5.05 -11.35 -19.98
C HIS A 130 5.27 -11.68 -21.46
N PRO A 131 6.23 -12.53 -21.83
CA PRO A 131 6.26 -13.02 -23.21
C PRO A 131 4.94 -13.76 -23.43
N PRO A 132 4.30 -13.64 -24.61
CA PRO A 132 3.28 -14.61 -24.98
C PRO A 132 3.90 -16.01 -24.86
N PRO A 133 3.16 -17.01 -24.38
CA PRO A 133 3.69 -18.37 -24.31
C PRO A 133 4.05 -18.80 -25.74
N ASP A 134 5.24 -19.41 -25.86
CA ASP A 134 5.78 -20.10 -27.03
C ASP A 134 6.38 -19.25 -28.18
N SER A 135 7.55 -18.65 -27.94
CA SER A 135 8.50 -18.35 -29.02
C SER A 135 9.52 -19.46 -29.28
N SER A 136 9.61 -20.47 -28.40
CA SER A 136 10.57 -21.58 -28.56
C SER A 136 10.19 -22.53 -29.71
N GLY A 137 8.89 -22.71 -29.97
CA GLY A 137 8.43 -23.62 -31.03
C GLY A 137 8.56 -23.06 -32.45
N ALA A 138 8.49 -21.73 -32.61
CA ALA A 138 8.61 -21.09 -33.92
C ALA A 138 10.06 -21.17 -34.46
N THR A 139 11.05 -20.99 -33.58
CA THR A 139 12.47 -21.06 -33.95
C THR A 139 12.89 -22.49 -34.31
N GLU A 140 12.38 -23.52 -33.63
CA GLU A 140 12.65 -24.92 -34.00
C GLU A 140 11.99 -25.32 -35.33
N LEU A 141 10.78 -24.81 -35.62
CA LEU A 141 10.10 -25.08 -36.90
C LEU A 141 10.79 -24.40 -38.09
N GLU A 142 11.32 -23.18 -37.92
CA GLU A 142 12.12 -22.52 -38.96
C GLU A 142 13.46 -23.23 -39.19
N LEU A 143 14.10 -23.72 -38.12
CA LEU A 143 15.33 -24.51 -38.21
C LEU A 143 15.10 -25.86 -38.91
N LEU A 144 14.00 -26.56 -38.59
CA LEU A 144 13.64 -27.82 -39.23
C LEU A 144 13.30 -27.61 -40.71
N LYS A 145 12.58 -26.53 -41.04
CA LYS A 145 12.25 -26.21 -42.43
C LYS A 145 13.51 -25.88 -43.25
N SER A 146 14.42 -25.10 -42.68
CA SER A 146 15.73 -24.81 -43.30
C SER A 146 16.60 -26.05 -43.47
N SER A 147 16.49 -27.04 -42.58
CA SER A 147 17.26 -28.30 -42.69
C SER A 147 16.68 -29.30 -43.69
N THR A 148 15.40 -29.14 -44.05
CA THR A 148 14.71 -30.03 -45.03
C THR A 148 14.82 -29.47 -46.46
N GLU A 149 15.12 -28.18 -46.61
CA GLU A 149 15.28 -27.49 -47.89
C GLU A 149 16.74 -27.41 -48.39
N ALA A 150 17.70 -28.02 -47.67
CA ALA A 150 19.12 -28.13 -48.04
C ALA A 150 19.49 -29.56 -48.46
#